data_AF-A0A942I5U3-F1
#
_entry.id   AF-A0A942I5U3-F1
#
_cell.length_a   1.000
_cell.length_b   1.000
_cell.length_c   1.000
_cell.angle_alpha   90.00
_cell.angle_beta   90.00
_cell.angle_gamma   90.00
#
_symmetry.space_group_name_H-M   'P 1'
#
loop_
_entity.id
_entity.type
_entity.pdbx_description
1 polymer ?
#
loop_
_entity_poly.entity_id
_entity_poly.type
_entity_poly.pdbx_seq_one_letter_code
_entity_poly.pdbx_strand_id
1 'polypeptide(L)'
;MNWREQVAQLEHEGNFDIAVFLLEKIIQEHADEMDAYIILLHRFTDSILENPCYWSNVSADPLKKIKEEYYDDKIEHDYRERAQHCFDESYARFSDNPEYLYYASRLLLHAYDFMCMKVKESLLISMETKARASGYNSFIEQSSPKNEHDAEWAKRILNDPSIQEQLATKGAAAEYVIGREVSWAKKILEDAHKDKAESK
;
A
#
# COMPACT_ATOMS: atom_id res chain seq x y z
N MET A 1 -0.25 9.33 21.12
CA MET A 1 -0.48 7.87 21.25
C MET A 1 0.38 7.17 20.20
N ASN A 2 1.05 6.06 20.51
CA ASN A 2 1.91 5.36 19.54
C ASN A 2 1.11 4.38 18.68
N TRP A 3 0.11 4.91 17.97
CA TRP A 3 -0.88 4.08 17.29
C TRP A 3 -0.28 3.33 16.10
N ARG A 4 0.76 3.87 15.45
CA ARG A 4 1.44 3.22 14.32
C ARG A 4 2.11 1.90 14.73
N GLU A 5 2.84 1.90 15.85
CA GLU A 5 3.42 0.66 16.41
C GLU A 5 2.34 -0.33 16.83
N GLN A 6 1.22 0.14 17.38
CA GLN A 6 0.10 -0.73 17.74
C GLN A 6 -0.55 -1.37 16.52
N VAL A 7 -0.76 -0.62 15.44
CA VAL A 7 -1.28 -1.15 14.17
C VAL A 7 -0.32 -2.19 13.60
N ALA A 8 0.98 -1.89 13.54
CA ALA A 8 1.99 -2.84 13.04
C ALA A 8 2.03 -4.14 13.85
N GLN A 9 1.92 -4.05 15.18
CA GLN A 9 1.85 -5.24 16.04
C GLN A 9 0.59 -6.07 15.76
N LEU A 10 -0.57 -5.42 15.63
CA LEU A 10 -1.83 -6.10 15.33
C LEU A 10 -1.79 -6.78 13.96
N GLU A 11 -1.22 -6.14 12.94
CA GLU A 11 -1.02 -6.72 11.62
C GLU A 11 -0.09 -7.95 11.68
N HIS A 12 1.02 -7.85 12.43
CA HIS A 12 1.95 -8.97 12.62
C HIS A 12 1.29 -10.18 13.31
N GLU A 13 0.39 -9.93 14.26
CA GLU A 13 -0.36 -10.96 14.97
C GLU A 13 -1.56 -11.50 14.17
N GLY A 14 -1.87 -10.92 13.00
CA GLY A 14 -3.04 -11.27 12.20
C GLY A 14 -4.37 -10.76 12.77
N ASN A 15 -4.33 -9.79 13.69
CA ASN A 15 -5.48 -9.15 14.34
C ASN A 15 -6.04 -7.99 13.50
N PHE A 16 -6.30 -8.24 12.22
CA PHE A 16 -6.65 -7.19 11.23
C PHE A 16 -7.92 -6.42 11.58
N ASP A 17 -8.95 -7.08 12.07
CA ASP A 17 -10.20 -6.42 12.47
C ASP A 17 -9.99 -5.40 13.60
N ILE A 18 -9.08 -5.73 14.53
CA ILE A 18 -8.72 -4.82 15.63
C ILE A 18 -7.87 -3.67 15.09
N ALA A 19 -6.98 -3.92 14.13
CA ALA A 19 -6.21 -2.87 13.47
C ALA A 19 -7.13 -1.88 12.73
N VAL A 20 -8.12 -2.38 11.99
CA VAL A 20 -9.15 -1.58 11.32
C VAL A 20 -9.93 -0.73 12.34
N PHE A 21 -10.41 -1.35 13.43
CA PHE A 21 -11.12 -0.62 14.48
C PHE A 21 -10.27 0.48 15.12
N LEU A 22 -8.99 0.21 15.38
CA LEU A 22 -8.06 1.19 15.93
C LEU A 22 -7.86 2.37 14.96
N LEU A 23 -7.66 2.10 13.67
CA LEU A 23 -7.50 3.14 12.65
C LEU A 23 -8.75 4.02 12.53
N GLU A 24 -9.94 3.44 12.57
CA GLU A 24 -11.19 4.21 12.57
C GLU A 24 -11.33 5.08 13.82
N LYS A 25 -10.90 4.58 14.98
CA LYS A 25 -10.87 5.38 16.22
C LYS A 25 -9.92 6.56 16.10
N ILE A 26 -8.73 6.33 15.54
CA ILE A 26 -7.78 7.41 15.27
C ILE A 26 -8.37 8.45 14.34
N ILE A 27 -9.02 8.03 13.24
CA ILE A 27 -9.65 8.94 12.29
C ILE A 27 -10.80 9.73 12.94
N GLN A 28 -11.61 9.09 13.79
CA GLN A 28 -12.68 9.76 14.53
C GLN A 28 -12.17 10.85 15.46
N GLU A 29 -11.03 10.62 16.11
CA GLU A 29 -10.42 11.56 17.07
C GLU A 29 -9.52 12.61 16.39
N HIS A 30 -8.90 12.24 15.28
CA HIS A 30 -7.88 12.98 14.54
C HIS A 30 -8.11 12.87 13.03
N ALA A 31 -9.17 13.51 12.54
CA ALA A 31 -9.57 13.40 11.15
C ALA A 31 -8.59 14.04 10.14
N ASP A 32 -7.56 14.74 10.62
CA ASP A 32 -6.43 15.28 9.87
C ASP A 32 -5.24 14.30 9.75
N GLU A 33 -5.30 13.14 10.42
CA GLU A 33 -4.26 12.10 10.35
C GLU A 33 -4.36 11.32 9.02
N MET A 34 -3.78 11.89 7.96
CA MET A 34 -3.74 11.33 6.61
C MET A 34 -3.19 9.91 6.54
N ASP A 35 -2.13 9.60 7.31
CA ASP A 35 -1.52 8.27 7.30
C ASP A 35 -2.49 7.21 7.80
N ALA A 36 -3.38 7.53 8.75
CA ALA A 36 -4.39 6.59 9.23
C ALA A 36 -5.37 6.21 8.11
N TYR A 37 -5.77 7.18 7.27
CA TYR A 37 -6.59 6.88 6.09
C TYR A 37 -5.86 6.04 5.04
N ILE A 38 -4.59 6.34 4.78
CA ILE A 38 -3.77 5.57 3.82
C ILE A 38 -3.65 4.11 4.29
N ILE A 39 -3.32 3.90 5.56
CA ILE A 39 -3.16 2.55 6.13
C ILE A 39 -4.52 1.83 6.17
N LEU A 40 -5.61 2.53 6.51
CA LEU A 40 -6.95 1.95 6.50
C LEU A 40 -7.41 1.56 5.08
N LEU A 41 -7.18 2.41 4.08
CA LEU A 41 -7.44 2.08 2.68
C LEU A 41 -6.63 0.86 2.24
N HIS A 42 -5.34 0.81 2.60
CA HIS A 42 -4.51 -0.36 2.34
C HIS A 42 -5.13 -1.62 2.94
N ARG A 43 -5.53 -1.59 4.22
CA ARG A 43 -6.16 -2.73 4.88
C ARG A 43 -7.41 -3.21 4.17
N PHE A 44 -8.28 -2.31 3.72
CA PHE A 44 -9.46 -2.70 2.95
C PHE A 44 -9.09 -3.32 1.61
N THR A 45 -8.16 -2.71 0.85
CA THR A 45 -7.72 -3.26 -0.44
C THR A 45 -7.06 -4.64 -0.29
N ASP A 46 -6.23 -4.79 0.74
CA ASP A 46 -5.54 -6.04 1.06
C ASP A 46 -6.53 -7.14 1.45
N SER A 47 -7.48 -6.83 2.34
CA SER A 47 -8.54 -7.78 2.71
C SER A 47 -9.40 -8.18 1.52
N ILE A 48 -9.68 -7.28 0.56
CA ILE A 48 -10.47 -7.58 -0.64
C ILE A 48 -9.69 -8.43 -1.65
N LEU A 49 -8.39 -8.19 -1.81
CA LEU A 49 -7.53 -8.89 -2.76
C LEU A 49 -7.04 -10.24 -2.24
N GLU A 50 -6.60 -10.27 -0.98
CA GLU A 50 -5.85 -11.38 -0.42
C GLU A 50 -6.71 -12.35 0.41
N ASN A 51 -8.03 -12.13 0.54
CA ASN A 51 -8.91 -13.10 1.20
C ASN A 51 -8.71 -14.55 0.72
N PRO A 52 -8.51 -14.82 -0.58
CA PRO A 52 -8.23 -16.17 -1.06
C PRO A 52 -6.80 -16.66 -0.82
N CYS A 53 -5.82 -15.77 -0.57
CA CYS A 53 -4.38 -16.08 -0.60
C CYS A 53 -3.72 -16.06 0.79
N TYR A 54 -4.09 -15.12 1.66
CA TYR A 54 -3.47 -14.98 2.97
C TYR A 54 -3.88 -16.14 3.90
N TRP A 55 -5.17 -16.49 3.91
CA TRP A 55 -5.69 -17.62 4.69
C TRP A 55 -5.40 -18.97 4.03
N SER A 56 -5.18 -19.02 2.72
CA SER A 56 -4.91 -20.27 2.02
C SER A 56 -3.47 -20.76 2.18
N ASN A 57 -2.51 -19.85 2.35
CA ASN A 57 -1.10 -20.16 2.58
C ASN A 57 -0.79 -20.56 4.03
N VAL A 58 -1.66 -20.25 4.99
CA VAL A 58 -1.60 -20.87 6.32
C VAL A 58 -2.28 -22.24 6.26
N SER A 59 -1.66 -23.17 5.54
CA SER A 59 -2.14 -24.56 5.43
C SER A 59 -2.28 -25.27 6.78
N ALA A 60 -1.71 -24.69 7.85
CA ALA A 60 -1.77 -25.16 9.22
C ALA A 60 -2.75 -24.39 10.13
N ASP A 61 -3.49 -23.39 9.64
CA ASP A 61 -4.47 -22.68 10.48
C ASP A 61 -5.71 -23.56 10.67
N PRO A 62 -5.98 -24.08 11.89
CA PRO A 62 -7.15 -24.90 12.16
C PRO A 62 -8.48 -24.14 11.95
N LEU A 63 -8.45 -22.81 11.87
CA LEU A 63 -9.62 -21.96 11.67
C LEU A 63 -9.78 -21.47 10.22
N LYS A 64 -8.92 -21.90 9.28
CA LYS A 64 -8.91 -21.43 7.88
C LYS A 64 -10.30 -21.31 7.27
N LYS A 65 -11.06 -22.41 7.27
CA LYS A 65 -12.39 -22.46 6.63
C LYS A 65 -13.39 -21.48 7.26
N ILE A 66 -13.37 -21.36 8.59
CA ILE A 66 -14.26 -20.44 9.32
C ILE A 66 -13.86 -18.99 9.03
N LYS A 67 -12.57 -18.70 8.92
CA LYS A 67 -12.06 -17.37 8.57
C LYS A 67 -12.41 -17.01 7.11
N GLU A 68 -12.25 -17.93 6.17
CA GLU A 68 -12.68 -17.74 4.77
C GLU A 68 -14.17 -17.34 4.71
N GLU A 69 -15.05 -18.11 5.36
CA GLU A 69 -16.49 -17.81 5.43
C GLU A 69 -16.78 -16.45 6.10
N TYR A 70 -16.10 -16.14 7.21
CA TYR A 70 -16.26 -14.87 7.93
C TYR A 70 -15.84 -13.65 7.11
N TYR A 71 -14.70 -13.73 6.41
CA TYR A 71 -14.19 -12.62 5.64
C TYR A 71 -14.90 -12.48 4.29
N ASP A 72 -15.38 -13.58 3.68
CA ASP A 72 -16.22 -13.50 2.47
C ASP A 72 -17.49 -12.69 2.75
N ASP A 73 -18.19 -12.99 3.85
CA ASP A 73 -19.39 -12.25 4.28
C ASP A 73 -19.09 -10.77 4.57
N LYS A 74 -17.99 -10.50 5.30
CA LYS A 74 -17.55 -9.12 5.57
C LYS A 74 -17.15 -8.34 4.32
N ILE A 75 -16.51 -8.96 3.35
CA ILE A 75 -16.14 -8.27 2.11
C ILE A 75 -17.38 -7.93 1.29
N GLU A 76 -18.30 -8.89 1.15
CA GLU A 76 -19.52 -8.70 0.39
C GLU A 76 -20.42 -7.62 1.01
N HIS A 77 -20.48 -7.55 2.34
CA HIS A 77 -21.47 -6.74 3.05
C HIS A 77 -20.93 -5.54 3.84
N ASP A 78 -19.61 -5.40 4.06
CA ASP A 78 -19.05 -4.37 4.97
C ASP A 78 -17.84 -3.62 4.38
N TYR A 79 -16.77 -4.31 3.99
CA TYR A 79 -15.47 -3.66 3.71
C TYR A 79 -15.46 -2.79 2.46
N ARG A 80 -16.25 -3.13 1.43
CA ARG A 80 -16.36 -2.31 0.22
C ARG A 80 -17.03 -0.96 0.49
N GLU A 81 -18.08 -0.95 1.30
CA GLU A 81 -18.78 0.29 1.67
C GLU A 81 -17.89 1.15 2.58
N ARG A 82 -17.20 0.54 3.54
CA ARG A 82 -16.26 1.25 4.42
C ARG A 82 -15.05 1.78 3.66
N ALA A 83 -14.53 1.05 2.68
CA ALA A 83 -13.49 1.55 1.80
C ALA A 83 -13.95 2.76 0.98
N GLN A 84 -15.18 2.71 0.44
CA GLN A 84 -15.79 3.84 -0.26
C GLN A 84 -15.93 5.06 0.66
N HIS A 85 -16.48 4.89 1.86
CA HIS A 85 -16.61 5.97 2.83
C HIS A 85 -15.23 6.55 3.23
N CYS A 86 -14.26 5.68 3.52
CA CYS A 86 -12.89 6.07 3.85
C CYS A 86 -12.25 6.88 2.72
N PHE A 87 -12.42 6.46 1.46
CA PHE A 87 -11.95 7.21 0.29
C PHE A 87 -12.65 8.56 0.16
N ASP A 88 -13.98 8.59 0.21
CA ASP A 88 -14.75 9.84 0.03
C ASP A 88 -14.39 10.88 1.09
N GLU A 89 -14.28 10.45 2.36
CA GLU A 89 -13.88 11.32 3.47
C GLU A 89 -12.44 11.81 3.32
N SER A 90 -11.49 10.90 3.08
CA SER A 90 -10.08 11.28 2.93
C SER A 90 -9.84 12.14 1.70
N TYR A 91 -10.52 11.88 0.58
CA TYR A 91 -10.37 12.64 -0.64
C TYR A 91 -10.90 14.07 -0.47
N ALA A 92 -12.04 14.23 0.19
CA ALA A 92 -12.58 15.55 0.51
C ALA A 92 -11.63 16.42 1.37
N ARG A 93 -10.75 15.78 2.15
CA ARG A 93 -9.78 16.45 3.02
C ARG A 93 -8.43 16.68 2.37
N PHE A 94 -7.93 15.71 1.61
CA PHE A 94 -6.54 15.65 1.17
C PHE A 94 -6.37 15.68 -0.36
N SER A 95 -7.39 16.09 -1.13
CA SER A 95 -7.34 16.14 -2.61
C SER A 95 -6.24 17.03 -3.22
N ASP A 96 -5.60 17.87 -2.40
CA ASP A 96 -4.48 18.72 -2.80
C ASP A 96 -3.13 18.24 -2.25
N ASN A 97 -3.11 17.20 -1.40
CA ASN A 97 -1.87 16.64 -0.87
C ASN A 97 -1.31 15.58 -1.85
N PRO A 98 -0.13 15.80 -2.45
CA PRO A 98 0.44 14.87 -3.42
C PRO A 98 0.71 13.46 -2.89
N GLU A 99 1.10 13.34 -1.62
CA GLU A 99 1.37 12.05 -0.99
C GLU A 99 0.10 11.22 -0.86
N TYR A 100 -0.97 11.82 -0.36
CA TYR A 100 -2.28 11.17 -0.30
C TYR A 100 -2.73 10.73 -1.69
N LEU A 101 -2.66 11.64 -2.67
CA LEU A 101 -3.06 11.34 -4.05
C LEU A 101 -2.29 10.16 -4.63
N TYR A 102 -0.98 10.08 -4.38
CA TYR A 102 -0.14 8.98 -4.82
C TYR A 102 -0.53 7.64 -4.16
N TYR A 103 -0.64 7.61 -2.83
CA TYR A 103 -0.94 6.39 -2.10
C TYR A 103 -2.36 5.88 -2.38
N ALA A 104 -3.36 6.74 -2.25
CA ALA A 104 -4.76 6.35 -2.44
C ALA A 104 -5.01 5.85 -3.87
N SER A 105 -4.43 6.52 -4.89
CA SER A 105 -4.55 6.06 -6.27
C SER A 105 -3.87 4.71 -6.50
N ARG A 106 -2.63 4.52 -6.02
CA ARG A 106 -1.89 3.26 -6.20
C ARG A 106 -2.57 2.07 -5.54
N LEU A 107 -3.08 2.26 -4.31
CA LEU A 107 -3.82 1.22 -3.58
C LEU A 107 -5.10 0.84 -4.32
N LEU A 108 -5.90 1.84 -4.70
CA LEU A 108 -7.21 1.60 -5.32
C LEU A 108 -7.10 1.14 -6.77
N LEU A 109 -6.10 1.58 -7.54
CA LEU A 109 -5.87 1.10 -8.91
C LEU A 109 -5.51 -0.38 -8.93
N HIS A 110 -4.71 -0.84 -7.96
CA HIS A 110 -4.35 -2.25 -7.89
C HIS A 110 -5.57 -3.14 -7.60
N ALA A 111 -6.49 -2.66 -6.78
CA ALA A 111 -7.69 -3.38 -6.39
C ALA A 111 -8.92 -3.07 -7.25
N TYR A 112 -8.81 -2.21 -8.28
CA TYR A 112 -9.96 -1.53 -8.89
C TYR A 112 -11.08 -2.48 -9.33
N ASP A 113 -10.74 -3.53 -10.06
CA ASP A 113 -11.70 -4.51 -10.57
C ASP A 113 -12.39 -5.34 -9.46
N PHE A 114 -11.76 -5.45 -8.29
CA PHE A 114 -12.25 -6.23 -7.15
C PHE A 114 -12.99 -5.40 -6.09
N MET A 115 -12.66 -4.11 -5.99
CA MET A 115 -13.25 -3.20 -5.00
C MET A 115 -14.73 -2.92 -5.27
N CYS A 116 -15.14 -2.93 -6.55
CA CYS A 116 -16.48 -2.54 -6.98
C CYS A 116 -16.93 -1.17 -6.42
N MET A 117 -15.98 -0.27 -6.17
CA MET A 117 -16.24 1.08 -5.67
C MET A 117 -16.89 1.96 -6.73
N LYS A 118 -17.55 3.04 -6.30
CA LYS A 118 -18.14 4.06 -7.19
C LYS A 118 -17.10 5.01 -7.77
N VAL A 119 -15.89 5.04 -7.19
CA VAL A 119 -14.78 5.83 -7.69
C VAL A 119 -14.43 5.38 -9.11
N LYS A 120 -14.24 6.33 -10.02
CA LYS A 120 -13.87 6.04 -11.41
C LYS A 120 -12.36 5.85 -11.52
N GLU A 121 -11.92 4.85 -12.28
CA GLU A 121 -10.50 4.62 -12.60
C GLU A 121 -9.82 5.90 -13.11
N SER A 122 -10.51 6.66 -13.98
CA SER A 122 -10.00 7.91 -14.55
C SER A 122 -9.66 8.96 -13.49
N LEU A 123 -10.39 8.97 -12.36
CA LEU A 123 -10.07 9.85 -11.24
C LEU A 123 -8.77 9.40 -10.56
N LEU A 124 -8.63 8.10 -10.29
CA LEU A 124 -7.43 7.54 -9.67
C LEU A 124 -6.18 7.80 -10.52
N ILE A 125 -6.27 7.61 -11.83
CA ILE A 125 -5.20 7.94 -12.79
C ILE A 125 -4.86 9.44 -12.73
N SER A 126 -5.88 10.30 -12.66
CA SER A 126 -5.69 11.75 -12.53
C SER A 126 -5.01 12.13 -11.21
N MET A 127 -5.31 11.44 -10.11
CA MET A 127 -4.69 11.66 -8.81
C MET A 127 -3.20 11.29 -8.85
N GLU A 128 -2.85 10.10 -9.37
CA GLU A 128 -1.46 9.66 -9.52
C GLU A 128 -0.68 10.64 -10.42
N THR A 129 -1.29 11.06 -11.53
CA THR A 129 -0.69 12.04 -12.45
C THR A 129 -0.44 13.39 -11.76
N LYS A 130 -1.41 13.90 -10.98
CA LYS A 130 -1.27 15.15 -10.22
C LYS A 130 -0.16 15.04 -9.17
N ALA A 131 -0.07 13.92 -8.46
CA ALA A 131 0.99 13.67 -7.49
C ALA A 131 2.38 13.68 -8.13
N ARG A 132 2.53 12.99 -9.27
CA ARG A 132 3.81 12.96 -10.00
C ARG A 132 4.18 14.34 -10.54
N ALA A 133 3.22 15.08 -11.08
CA ALA A 133 3.44 16.42 -11.60
C ALA A 133 3.92 17.43 -10.53
N SER A 134 3.64 17.17 -9.24
CA SER A 134 4.17 17.97 -8.14
C SER A 134 5.58 17.55 -7.70
N GLY A 135 6.18 16.54 -8.35
CA GLY A 135 7.48 15.98 -7.97
C GLY A 135 7.42 14.88 -6.91
N TYR A 136 6.24 14.49 -6.42
CA TYR A 136 6.14 13.41 -5.42
C TYR A 136 6.38 12.05 -6.06
N ASN A 137 7.40 11.32 -5.60
CA ASN A 137 7.82 10.03 -6.15
C ASN A 137 7.95 10.04 -7.69
N SER A 138 8.32 11.18 -8.29
CA SER A 138 8.33 11.39 -9.75
C SER A 138 9.40 10.56 -10.47
N PHE A 139 10.39 10.07 -9.73
CA PHE A 139 11.44 9.20 -10.24
C PHE A 139 11.01 7.72 -10.30
N ILE A 140 9.84 7.34 -9.77
CA ILE A 140 9.26 5.99 -9.92
C ILE A 140 8.54 5.90 -11.27
N GLU A 141 9.22 6.31 -12.34
CA GLU A 141 8.72 6.23 -13.71
C GLU A 141 8.90 4.80 -14.25
N GLN A 142 7.89 4.29 -14.96
CA GLN A 142 7.93 3.04 -15.74
C GLN A 142 8.90 3.17 -16.93
N SER A 143 10.19 3.28 -16.65
CA SER A 143 11.23 3.12 -17.66
C SER A 143 11.45 1.62 -17.83
N SER A 144 11.00 1.05 -18.95
CA SER A 144 11.48 -0.28 -19.34
C SER A 144 13.01 -0.30 -19.33
N PRO A 145 13.62 -1.33 -18.72
CA PRO A 145 15.04 -1.35 -18.42
C PRO A 145 15.87 -1.28 -19.71
N LYS A 146 16.89 -0.40 -19.70
CA LYS A 146 18.01 -0.41 -20.65
C LYS A 146 19.31 -0.26 -19.86
N ASN A 147 19.72 -1.38 -19.28
CA ASN A 147 21.03 -1.96 -18.95
C ASN A 147 22.22 -1.11 -18.47
N GLU A 148 22.31 0.21 -18.66
CA GLU A 148 23.42 1.02 -18.12
C GLU A 148 22.98 2.04 -17.06
N HIS A 149 21.71 2.46 -17.08
CA HIS A 149 21.17 3.37 -16.06
C HIS A 149 20.51 2.65 -14.87
N ASP A 150 20.28 1.35 -14.95
CA ASP A 150 19.48 0.61 -13.96
C ASP A 150 20.17 0.56 -12.59
N ALA A 151 21.50 0.39 -12.53
CA ALA A 151 22.23 0.38 -11.26
C ALA A 151 22.30 1.76 -10.59
N GLU A 152 22.36 2.84 -11.37
CA GLU A 152 22.30 4.20 -10.83
C GLU A 152 20.89 4.54 -10.33
N TRP A 153 19.86 4.12 -11.07
CA TRP A 153 18.46 4.26 -10.68
C TRP A 153 18.13 3.47 -9.41
N ALA A 154 18.56 2.21 -9.34
CA ALA A 154 18.40 1.38 -8.15
C ALA A 154 19.05 2.03 -6.91
N LYS A 155 20.25 2.60 -7.06
CA LYS A 155 20.89 3.36 -5.97
C LYS A 155 20.08 4.58 -5.57
N ARG A 156 19.48 5.32 -6.51
CA ARG A 156 18.64 6.48 -6.18
C ARG A 156 17.44 6.06 -5.34
N ILE A 157 16.71 5.02 -5.76
CA ILE A 157 15.55 4.49 -5.01
C ILE A 157 15.95 4.08 -3.59
N LEU A 158 17.04 3.32 -3.43
CA LEU A 158 17.45 2.80 -2.12
C LEU A 158 17.99 3.89 -1.18
N ASN A 159 18.59 4.95 -1.73
CA ASN A 159 19.17 6.03 -0.93
C ASN A 159 18.26 7.26 -0.80
N ASP A 160 17.05 7.23 -1.36
CA ASP A 160 16.11 8.34 -1.25
C ASP A 160 15.54 8.42 0.18
N PRO A 161 15.79 9.51 0.93
CA PRO A 161 15.28 9.64 2.30
C PRO A 161 13.76 9.62 2.38
N SER A 162 13.06 10.13 1.37
CA SER A 162 11.60 10.15 1.35
C SER A 162 11.02 8.74 1.20
N ILE A 163 11.72 7.83 0.50
CA ILE A 163 11.34 6.41 0.43
C ILE A 163 11.54 5.74 1.79
N GLN A 164 12.66 6.00 2.46
CA GLN A 164 12.93 5.42 3.78
C GLN A 164 11.92 5.92 4.81
N GLU A 165 11.57 7.20 4.76
CA GLU A 165 10.53 7.79 5.61
C GLU A 165 9.15 7.18 5.33
N GLN A 166 8.78 7.01 4.06
CA GLN A 166 7.54 6.35 3.68
C GLN A 166 7.45 4.93 4.24
N LEU A 167 8.51 4.11 4.09
CA LEU A 167 8.57 2.76 4.64
C LEU A 167 8.44 2.76 6.17
N ALA A 168 9.09 3.70 6.85
CA ALA A 168 9.03 3.82 8.30
C ALA A 168 7.66 4.29 8.83
N THR A 169 6.99 5.19 8.12
CA THR A 169 5.78 5.88 8.59
C THR A 169 4.48 5.18 8.22
N LYS A 170 4.44 4.49 7.07
CA LYS A 170 3.24 3.85 6.50
C LYS A 170 3.28 2.33 6.55
N GLY A 171 4.38 1.73 7.01
CA GLY A 171 4.50 0.29 7.23
C GLY A 171 4.07 -0.54 6.02
N ALA A 172 3.16 -1.48 6.24
CA ALA A 172 2.65 -2.40 5.21
C ALA A 172 2.09 -1.67 3.97
N ALA A 173 1.46 -0.50 4.14
CA ALA A 173 0.94 0.27 3.01
C ALA A 173 2.08 0.80 2.10
N ALA A 174 3.19 1.24 2.68
CA ALA A 174 4.37 1.63 1.89
C ALA A 174 5.06 0.41 1.27
N GLU A 175 5.20 -0.70 2.00
CA GLU A 175 5.76 -1.93 1.43
C GLU A 175 4.95 -2.41 0.21
N TYR A 176 3.62 -2.30 0.26
CA TYR A 176 2.76 -2.63 -0.86
C TYR A 176 2.93 -1.68 -2.06
N VAL A 177 2.95 -0.36 -1.82
CA VAL A 177 2.97 0.64 -2.90
C VAL A 177 4.36 0.84 -3.52
N ILE A 178 5.41 0.89 -2.70
CA ILE A 178 6.80 1.18 -3.11
C ILE A 178 7.78 0.03 -2.82
N GLY A 179 7.43 -0.95 -1.99
CA GLY A 179 8.34 -2.05 -1.64
C GLY A 179 8.70 -2.96 -2.82
N ARG A 180 7.85 -3.07 -3.84
CA ARG A 180 8.20 -3.74 -5.11
C ARG A 180 9.37 -3.05 -5.82
N GLU A 181 9.37 -1.73 -5.84
CA GLU A 181 10.43 -0.92 -6.47
C GLU A 181 11.74 -1.05 -5.68
N VAL A 182 11.65 -1.04 -4.35
CA VAL A 182 12.78 -1.33 -3.46
C VAL A 182 13.34 -2.73 -3.70
N SER A 183 12.47 -3.72 -3.89
CA SER A 183 12.85 -5.12 -4.13
C SER A 183 13.53 -5.30 -5.50
N TRP A 184 12.98 -4.66 -6.53
CA TRP A 184 13.62 -4.57 -7.84
C TRP A 184 15.00 -3.90 -7.74
N ALA A 185 15.10 -2.76 -7.08
CA ALA A 185 16.35 -2.03 -6.92
C ALA A 185 17.43 -2.88 -6.22
N LYS A 186 17.06 -3.61 -5.16
CA LYS A 186 17.96 -4.56 -4.49
C LYS A 186 18.46 -5.63 -5.47
N LYS A 187 17.56 -6.26 -6.22
CA LYS A 187 17.89 -7.31 -7.19
C LYS A 187 18.86 -6.84 -8.27
N ILE A 188 18.61 -5.66 -8.86
CA ILE A 188 19.49 -5.08 -9.88
C ILE A 188 20.92 -4.91 -9.36
N LEU A 189 21.08 -4.43 -8.13
CA LEU A 189 22.40 -4.27 -7.53
C LEU A 189 23.07 -5.62 -7.24
N GLU A 190 22.32 -6.61 -6.75
CA GLU A 190 22.84 -7.97 -6.54
C GLU A 190 23.37 -8.60 -7.83
N ASP A 191 22.63 -8.49 -8.93
CA ASP A 191 23.02 -9.07 -10.21
C ASP A 191 24.24 -8.33 -10.82
N ALA A 192 24.28 -7.00 -10.73
CA ALA A 192 25.45 -6.20 -11.15
C ALA A 192 26.74 -6.52 -10.36
N HIS A 193 26.61 -7.00 -9.12
CA HIS A 193 27.74 -7.45 -8.31
C HIS A 193 28.24 -8.85 -8.74
N LYS A 194 27.35 -9.75 -9.19
CA LYS A 194 27.71 -11.10 -9.66
C LYS A 194 28.45 -11.06 -11.00
N ASP A 195 27.99 -10.25 -11.96
CA ASP A 195 28.64 -10.13 -13.29
C ASP A 195 30.09 -9.63 -13.19
N LYS A 196 30.37 -8.76 -12.20
CA LYS A 196 31.74 -8.27 -11.91
C LYS A 196 32.63 -9.32 -11.23
N ALA A 197 32.04 -10.30 -10.55
CA ALA A 197 32.77 -11.37 -9.88
C ALA A 197 33.12 -12.51 -10.84
N GLU A 198 32.26 -12.78 -11.83
CA GLU A 198 32.47 -13.83 -12.85
C GLU A 198 33.37 -13.38 -14.02
N SER A 199 33.61 -12.07 -14.16
CA SER A 199 34.50 -11.49 -15.18
C SER A 199 35.97 -11.33 -14.74
N LYS A 200 36.35 -11.91 -13.59
CA LYS A 200 37.71 -11.90 -13.02
C LYS A 200 38.28 -13.32 -12.93
#